data_AF-A0A1V2QIR5-F1
#
_entry.id   AF-A0A1V2QIR5-F1
#
_cell.length_a   1.000
_cell.length_b   1.000
_cell.length_c   1.000
_cell.angle_alpha   90.00
_cell.angle_beta   90.00
_cell.angle_gamma   90.00
#
_symmetry.space_group_name_H-M   'P 1'
#
loop_
_entity.id
_entity.type
_entity.pdbx_description
1 polymer ?
#
loop_
_entity_poly.entity_id
_entity_poly.type
_entity_poly.pdbx_seq_one_letter_code
_entity_poly.pdbx_strand_id
1 'polypeptide(L)'
;MITPLRAALITGAALLALSSCTGGGAFSPGPTASSTAAADAVDPAVPEEHRATAAAYAQFRSVDACGLLYDGPAVATVFGDKDAGDELLPDKDGLGNCTLRIDTGDFASSYNLYLEPGAEFDQARRNEAKQETLDGVAVFVEQPAEDGDRNCTVAADVDQQLGMSDEARGLFAVELRVQSGASRDTAPSKPACDVARQWVTATAAQWKQLPRRDGDRSTPRLELAGQDPCKAVAAVVETAPGAQLRPTAPSTCEVRLPAGVTKEKTRAQAVKVVFGVDQDPTVAPGQRTTTATISGKKAAVTERGIDCTVQLPWQPGVTIVADNASQDAPGLVQLVTIHTPACDTAQATAETILAKVAAPSTDKPEQRKDAPVRLGDLDTPPDAASVSAPFDPCDINTAQDTDTQWAAFPAEVRHPGDTAPRLLTPGPQDKFAVACRYTNNEQAQATTDGQTGTGQLGKVFLTTVFWAQPGAVSLDTVNRTNARDADFAGKKGLIRSYKDRSDVPSCATIFTLANGIAGVTVTQNRFAADPCAIATQVSTAIASGTP
;
A
#
# COMPACT_ATOMS: atom_id res chain seq x y z
N MET A 1 -51.46 4.39 64.21
CA MET A 1 -51.40 5.80 63.77
C MET A 1 -50.92 5.75 62.33
N ILE A 2 -51.76 5.65 61.29
CA ILE A 2 -52.76 6.59 60.75
C ILE A 2 -52.13 7.94 60.35
N THR A 3 -51.74 8.03 59.05
CA THR A 3 -51.83 9.13 58.03
C THR A 3 -51.53 10.61 58.42
N PRO A 4 -51.31 11.59 57.49
CA PRO A 4 -51.24 11.53 56.02
C PRO A 4 -50.14 12.41 55.31
N LEU A 5 -49.88 12.04 54.04
CA LEU A 5 -49.96 12.86 52.81
C LEU A 5 -49.58 14.37 52.88
N ARG A 6 -48.57 14.79 52.10
CA ARG A 6 -48.66 15.97 51.21
C ARG A 6 -47.85 15.77 49.93
N ALA A 7 -48.58 15.80 48.83
CA ALA A 7 -48.09 15.92 47.47
C ALA A 7 -47.57 17.35 47.21
N ALA A 8 -46.56 17.47 46.36
CA ALA A 8 -46.32 18.65 45.55
C ALA A 8 -45.76 18.20 44.19
N LEU A 9 -46.61 18.26 43.17
CA LEU A 9 -46.23 18.24 41.76
C LEU A 9 -45.35 19.46 41.46
N ILE A 10 -44.22 19.26 40.80
CA ILE A 10 -43.61 20.28 39.93
C ILE A 10 -43.34 19.62 38.59
N THR A 11 -44.20 19.95 37.63
CA THR A 11 -44.09 19.59 36.22
C THR A 11 -43.06 20.51 35.58
N GLY A 12 -41.81 20.08 35.51
CA GLY A 12 -40.75 20.75 34.75
C GLY A 12 -40.57 20.07 33.39
N ALA A 13 -41.28 20.56 32.37
CA ALA A 13 -41.06 20.17 30.99
C ALA A 13 -39.75 20.81 30.49
N ALA A 14 -38.65 20.04 30.53
CA ALA A 14 -37.43 20.37 29.80
C ALA A 14 -37.47 19.63 28.45
N LEU A 15 -37.94 20.33 27.42
CA LEU A 15 -37.66 19.99 26.03
C LEU A 15 -36.15 20.16 25.79
N LEU A 16 -35.39 19.07 25.92
CA LEU A 16 -34.06 18.96 25.34
C LEU A 16 -34.24 18.46 23.90
N ALA A 17 -34.27 19.41 22.97
CA ALA A 17 -34.05 19.14 21.56
C ALA A 17 -32.60 18.67 21.38
N LEU A 18 -32.38 17.37 21.46
CA LEU A 18 -31.17 16.73 20.94
C LEU A 18 -31.30 16.71 19.41
N SER A 19 -30.88 17.80 18.78
CA SER A 19 -30.52 17.80 17.36
C SER A 19 -29.29 16.92 17.20
N SER A 20 -29.50 15.66 16.85
CA SER A 20 -28.46 14.77 16.35
C SER A 20 -27.93 15.37 15.05
N CYS A 21 -26.75 15.98 15.11
CA CYS A 21 -25.93 16.25 13.93
C CYS A 21 -25.37 14.92 13.41
N THR A 22 -26.23 14.11 12.78
CA THR A 22 -25.79 13.10 11.82
C THR A 22 -25.38 13.86 10.57
N GLY A 23 -24.11 14.29 10.53
CA GLY A 23 -23.44 14.75 9.33
C GLY A 23 -23.17 13.58 8.39
N GLY A 24 -24.23 12.91 7.95
CA GLY A 24 -24.18 12.04 6.79
C GLY A 24 -24.12 12.95 5.57
N GLY A 25 -22.91 13.23 5.09
CA GLY A 25 -22.72 13.84 3.78
C GLY A 25 -23.39 12.95 2.75
N ALA A 26 -24.60 13.32 2.35
CA ALA A 26 -25.29 12.67 1.25
C ALA A 26 -24.40 12.85 0.01
N PHE A 27 -23.81 11.75 -0.45
CA PHE A 27 -23.20 11.69 -1.77
C PHE A 27 -24.27 12.11 -2.77
N SER A 28 -24.12 13.30 -3.37
CA SER A 28 -24.92 13.68 -4.52
C SER A 28 -24.66 12.66 -5.62
N PRO A 29 -25.67 11.94 -6.13
CA PRO A 29 -25.48 11.07 -7.28
C PRO A 29 -24.96 11.94 -8.43
N GLY A 30 -23.73 11.68 -8.85
CA GLY A 30 -23.13 12.36 -10.00
C GLY A 30 -23.98 12.15 -11.26
N PRO A 31 -23.88 13.04 -12.26
CA PRO A 31 -24.63 12.91 -13.50
C PRO A 31 -24.34 11.55 -14.15
N THR A 32 -25.40 10.79 -14.46
CA THR A 32 -25.33 9.59 -15.30
C THR A 32 -24.70 9.97 -16.64
N ALA A 33 -23.46 9.52 -16.87
CA ALA A 33 -22.78 9.72 -18.14
C ALA A 33 -23.55 8.99 -19.25
N SER A 34 -23.91 9.70 -20.31
CA SER A 34 -24.56 9.12 -21.50
C SER A 34 -23.67 8.05 -22.12
N SER A 35 -24.22 6.85 -22.37
CA SER A 35 -23.47 5.69 -22.88
C SER A 35 -22.84 5.88 -24.26
N THR A 36 -23.22 6.92 -25.00
CA THR A 36 -22.63 7.25 -26.32
C THR A 36 -21.16 7.66 -26.24
N ALA A 37 -20.71 8.28 -25.13
CA ALA A 37 -19.32 8.75 -25.02
C ALA A 37 -18.28 7.61 -24.97
N ALA A 38 -18.68 6.39 -24.60
CA ALA A 38 -17.76 5.26 -24.48
C ALA A 38 -17.61 4.44 -25.77
N ALA A 39 -18.64 4.39 -26.62
CA ALA A 39 -18.56 3.72 -27.92
C ALA A 39 -17.64 4.49 -28.88
N ASP A 40 -17.65 5.82 -28.81
CA ASP A 40 -16.74 6.69 -29.58
C ASP A 40 -15.29 6.65 -29.07
N ALA A 41 -15.01 5.94 -27.96
CA ALA A 41 -13.69 5.86 -27.35
C ALA A 41 -12.85 4.67 -27.83
N VAL A 42 -13.39 3.76 -28.64
CA VAL A 42 -12.65 2.59 -29.16
C VAL A 42 -11.79 2.98 -30.36
N ASP A 43 -10.51 2.63 -30.33
CA ASP A 43 -9.60 2.90 -31.44
C ASP A 43 -10.06 2.18 -32.73
N PRO A 44 -10.13 2.87 -33.89
CA PRO A 44 -10.61 2.29 -35.13
C PRO A 44 -9.75 1.13 -35.65
N ALA A 45 -8.51 0.99 -35.19
CA ALA A 45 -7.63 -0.13 -35.51
C ALA A 45 -8.00 -1.44 -34.79
N VAL A 46 -8.90 -1.40 -33.79
CA VAL A 46 -9.45 -2.61 -33.16
C VAL A 46 -10.34 -3.35 -34.17
N PRO A 47 -10.04 -4.63 -34.49
CA PRO A 47 -10.88 -5.47 -35.35
C PRO A 47 -12.32 -5.54 -34.86
N GLU A 48 -13.27 -5.69 -35.78
CA GLU A 48 -14.70 -5.69 -35.47
C GLU A 48 -15.06 -6.74 -34.41
N GLU A 49 -14.46 -7.95 -34.48
CA GLU A 49 -14.67 -9.02 -33.50
C GLU A 49 -14.21 -8.69 -32.07
N HIS A 50 -13.44 -7.61 -31.88
CA HIS A 50 -12.89 -7.20 -30.59
C HIS A 50 -13.44 -5.87 -30.10
N ARG A 51 -14.29 -5.19 -30.87
CA ARG A 51 -14.81 -3.86 -30.50
C ARG A 51 -15.71 -3.88 -29.28
N ALA A 52 -16.56 -4.91 -29.13
CA ALA A 52 -17.41 -5.06 -27.94
C ALA A 52 -16.55 -5.20 -26.66
N THR A 53 -15.49 -6.02 -26.71
CA THR A 53 -14.52 -6.16 -25.61
C THR A 53 -13.81 -4.84 -25.32
N ALA A 54 -13.33 -4.12 -26.34
CA ALA A 54 -12.67 -2.83 -26.15
C ALA A 54 -13.59 -1.78 -25.51
N ALA A 55 -14.86 -1.72 -25.94
CA ALA A 55 -15.87 -0.83 -25.38
C ALA A 55 -16.19 -1.19 -23.91
N ALA A 56 -16.33 -2.48 -23.58
CA ALA A 56 -16.52 -2.95 -22.22
C ALA A 56 -15.36 -2.54 -21.32
N TYR A 57 -14.12 -2.79 -21.76
CA TYR A 57 -12.91 -2.39 -21.04
C TYR A 57 -12.78 -0.88 -20.86
N ALA A 58 -13.25 -0.07 -21.81
CA ALA A 58 -13.34 1.37 -21.64
C ALA A 58 -14.26 1.77 -20.47
N GLN A 59 -15.38 1.06 -20.29
CA GLN A 59 -16.24 1.26 -19.13
C GLN A 59 -15.59 0.78 -17.84
N PHE A 60 -14.95 -0.40 -17.81
CA PHE A 60 -14.29 -0.89 -16.60
C PHE A 60 -13.12 -0.01 -16.14
N ARG A 61 -12.39 0.65 -17.05
CA ARG A 61 -11.36 1.64 -16.71
C ARG A 61 -11.87 2.82 -15.88
N SER A 62 -13.17 3.07 -15.88
CA SER A 62 -13.77 4.15 -15.08
C SER A 62 -14.10 3.73 -13.64
N VAL A 63 -14.03 2.43 -13.31
CA VAL A 63 -14.22 1.90 -11.96
C VAL A 63 -12.96 2.15 -11.12
N ASP A 64 -13.14 2.68 -9.92
CA ASP A 64 -12.09 2.76 -8.90
C ASP A 64 -12.08 1.45 -8.09
N ALA A 65 -11.28 0.48 -8.54
CA ALA A 65 -11.18 -0.83 -7.90
C ALA A 65 -10.73 -0.74 -6.45
N CYS A 66 -9.72 0.08 -6.14
CA CYS A 66 -9.28 0.23 -4.75
C CYS A 66 -10.33 0.96 -3.90
N GLY A 67 -11.01 1.95 -4.47
CA GLY A 67 -12.16 2.58 -3.84
C GLY A 67 -13.34 1.63 -3.57
N LEU A 68 -13.57 0.63 -4.43
CA LEU A 68 -14.56 -0.43 -4.20
C LEU A 68 -14.07 -1.43 -3.15
N LEU A 69 -12.79 -1.78 -3.20
CA LEU A 69 -12.22 -2.84 -2.38
C LEU A 69 -11.97 -2.43 -0.93
N TYR A 70 -11.82 -1.14 -0.61
CA TYR A 70 -11.56 -0.71 0.77
C TYR A 70 -12.72 0.08 1.39
N ASP A 71 -13.12 -0.38 2.56
CA ASP A 71 -14.05 0.27 3.47
C ASP A 71 -13.69 -0.10 4.92
N GLY A 72 -13.20 0.87 5.70
CA GLY A 72 -12.73 0.64 7.07
C GLY A 72 -13.78 -0.03 7.98
N PRO A 73 -15.04 0.44 8.01
CA PRO A 73 -16.12 -0.24 8.72
C PRO A 73 -16.35 -1.69 8.28
N ALA A 74 -16.26 -1.99 6.99
CA ALA A 74 -16.34 -3.37 6.49
C ALA A 74 -15.16 -4.22 6.98
N VAL A 75 -13.92 -3.70 6.98
CA VAL A 75 -12.75 -4.40 7.56
C VAL A 75 -13.01 -4.76 9.02
N ALA A 76 -13.40 -3.77 9.84
CA ALA A 76 -13.68 -3.99 11.26
C ALA A 76 -14.81 -5.01 11.48
N THR A 77 -15.84 -4.99 10.62
CA THR A 77 -16.97 -5.93 10.71
C THR A 77 -16.56 -7.36 10.35
N VAL A 78 -15.76 -7.53 9.29
CA VAL A 78 -15.41 -8.84 8.74
C VAL A 78 -14.22 -9.49 9.46
N PHE A 79 -13.24 -8.70 9.90
CA PHE A 79 -12.01 -9.22 10.51
C PHE A 79 -11.91 -8.88 12.01
N GLY A 80 -12.31 -7.68 12.39
CA GLY A 80 -12.38 -7.21 13.78
C GLY A 80 -11.74 -5.83 13.95
N ASP A 81 -12.05 -5.11 15.03
CA ASP A 81 -11.58 -3.73 15.25
C ASP A 81 -10.05 -3.57 15.37
N LYS A 82 -9.32 -4.68 15.57
CA LYS A 82 -7.86 -4.69 15.70
C LYS A 82 -7.13 -4.95 14.39
N ASP A 83 -7.86 -5.40 13.38
CA ASP A 83 -7.29 -5.78 12.10
C ASP A 83 -7.57 -4.60 11.16
N ALA A 84 -6.64 -3.64 11.12
CA ALA A 84 -6.64 -2.70 10.01
C ALA A 84 -6.27 -3.47 8.73
N GLY A 85 -6.73 -3.01 7.57
CA GLY A 85 -6.07 -3.44 6.34
C GLY A 85 -4.58 -3.12 6.48
N ASP A 86 -3.70 -4.02 6.02
CA ASP A 86 -2.25 -3.81 6.07
C ASP A 86 -1.84 -3.00 4.85
N GLU A 87 -2.24 -3.48 3.67
CA GLU A 87 -1.78 -2.94 2.40
C GLU A 87 -2.92 -2.93 1.38
N LEU A 88 -3.10 -1.81 0.67
CA LEU A 88 -4.05 -1.67 -0.43
C LEU A 88 -3.32 -1.16 -1.69
N LEU A 89 -3.03 -2.06 -2.62
CA LEU A 89 -2.22 -1.76 -3.79
C LEU A 89 -2.92 -2.09 -5.10
N PRO A 90 -2.79 -1.23 -6.12
CA PRO A 90 -3.04 -1.63 -7.50
C PRO A 90 -2.07 -2.73 -7.93
N ASP A 91 -2.48 -3.55 -8.89
CA ASP A 91 -1.64 -4.64 -9.39
C ASP A 91 -0.56 -4.12 -10.36
N LYS A 92 0.62 -4.74 -10.32
CA LYS A 92 1.69 -4.54 -11.31
C LYS A 92 1.29 -4.94 -12.72
N ASP A 93 0.37 -5.89 -12.85
CA ASP A 93 -0.12 -6.43 -14.11
C ASP A 93 -1.41 -5.70 -14.59
N GLY A 94 -1.93 -4.75 -13.80
CA GLY A 94 -3.05 -3.92 -14.21
C GLY A 94 -3.49 -2.89 -13.17
N LEU A 95 -3.42 -1.60 -13.53
CA LEU A 95 -3.95 -0.49 -12.72
C LEU A 95 -5.48 -0.53 -12.52
N GLY A 96 -6.18 -1.34 -13.31
CA GLY A 96 -7.61 -1.62 -13.13
C GLY A 96 -7.91 -2.48 -11.91
N ASN A 97 -6.93 -3.20 -11.39
CA ASN A 97 -7.11 -4.21 -10.35
C ASN A 97 -6.59 -3.68 -9.01
N CYS A 98 -7.08 -4.22 -7.91
CA CYS A 98 -6.60 -3.86 -6.58
C CYS A 98 -6.51 -5.06 -5.66
N THR A 99 -5.51 -5.07 -4.79
CA THR A 99 -5.33 -6.08 -3.75
C THR A 99 -5.38 -5.39 -2.38
N LEU A 100 -6.21 -5.93 -1.49
CA LEU A 100 -6.23 -5.59 -0.07
C LEU A 100 -5.68 -6.79 0.69
N ARG A 101 -4.56 -6.59 1.39
CA ARG A 101 -4.00 -7.56 2.32
C ARG A 101 -4.44 -7.23 3.75
N ILE A 102 -4.83 -8.26 4.49
CA ILE A 102 -5.30 -8.15 5.86
C ILE A 102 -4.58 -9.20 6.69
N ASP A 103 -3.85 -8.75 7.70
CA ASP A 103 -3.16 -9.60 8.65
C ASP A 103 -3.96 -9.64 9.96
N THR A 104 -4.46 -10.80 10.37
CA THR A 104 -5.32 -10.93 11.57
C THR A 104 -4.52 -11.20 12.87
N GLY A 105 -3.24 -10.81 12.89
CA GLY A 105 -2.29 -10.95 14.02
C GLY A 105 -1.17 -12.00 13.84
N ASP A 106 -0.15 -11.95 14.73
CA ASP A 106 1.16 -12.65 14.65
C ASP A 106 1.14 -14.19 14.41
N PHE A 107 -0.01 -14.84 14.65
CA PHE A 107 -0.20 -16.29 14.45
C PHE A 107 -1.51 -16.63 13.73
N ALA A 108 -2.24 -15.61 13.28
CA ALA A 108 -3.53 -15.78 12.63
C ALA A 108 -3.36 -15.81 11.10
N SER A 109 -4.41 -16.25 10.41
CA SER A 109 -4.41 -16.33 8.96
C SER A 109 -4.40 -14.92 8.34
N SER A 110 -3.55 -14.66 7.36
CA SER A 110 -3.72 -13.49 6.50
C SER A 110 -4.80 -13.76 5.45
N TYR A 111 -5.36 -12.69 4.89
CA TYR A 111 -6.27 -12.75 3.75
C TYR A 111 -5.82 -11.77 2.68
N ASN A 112 -5.83 -12.23 1.43
CA ASN A 112 -5.69 -11.39 0.26
C ASN A 112 -7.05 -11.31 -0.43
N LEU A 113 -7.58 -10.11 -0.53
CA LEU A 113 -8.78 -9.80 -1.30
C LEU A 113 -8.31 -9.14 -2.59
N TYR A 114 -8.54 -9.78 -3.72
CA TYR A 114 -8.15 -9.31 -5.04
C TYR A 114 -9.40 -8.93 -5.84
N LEU A 115 -9.47 -7.69 -6.32
CA LEU A 115 -10.59 -7.19 -7.10
C LEU A 115 -10.15 -6.90 -8.54
N GLU A 116 -10.84 -7.51 -9.50
CA GLU A 116 -10.60 -7.42 -10.93
C GLU A 116 -11.88 -6.96 -11.65
N PRO A 117 -12.04 -5.66 -11.92
CA PRO A 117 -13.07 -5.17 -12.83
C PRO A 117 -12.77 -5.59 -14.27
N GLY A 118 -13.77 -6.13 -14.97
CA GLY A 118 -13.60 -6.56 -16.35
C GLY A 118 -12.98 -7.95 -16.49
N ALA A 119 -13.07 -8.79 -15.45
CA ALA A 119 -12.68 -10.19 -15.55
C ALA A 119 -13.61 -10.92 -16.54
N GLU A 120 -13.05 -11.76 -17.42
CA GLU A 120 -13.82 -12.60 -18.35
C GLU A 120 -14.73 -13.54 -17.55
N PHE A 121 -16.05 -13.41 -17.72
CA PHE A 121 -17.04 -14.17 -16.97
C PHE A 121 -18.17 -14.61 -17.91
N ASP A 122 -17.83 -15.56 -18.78
CA ASP A 122 -18.70 -16.03 -19.85
C ASP A 122 -19.89 -16.87 -19.35
N GLN A 123 -20.76 -17.25 -20.29
CA GLN A 123 -21.96 -18.05 -19.98
C GLN A 123 -21.64 -19.43 -19.38
N ALA A 124 -20.49 -20.03 -19.74
CA ALA A 124 -20.11 -21.33 -19.19
C ALA A 124 -19.79 -21.19 -17.70
N ARG A 125 -18.94 -20.22 -17.32
CA ARG A 125 -18.65 -19.92 -15.90
C ARG A 125 -19.91 -19.56 -15.12
N ARG A 126 -20.80 -18.74 -15.70
CA ARG A 126 -22.09 -18.37 -15.07
C ARG A 126 -22.97 -19.56 -14.74
N ASN A 127 -23.00 -20.57 -15.63
CA ASN A 127 -23.82 -21.77 -15.45
C ASN A 127 -23.23 -22.71 -14.38
N GLU A 128 -21.92 -22.70 -14.19
CA GLU A 128 -21.22 -23.51 -13.19
C GLU A 128 -21.22 -22.85 -11.80
N ALA A 129 -21.20 -21.52 -11.77
CA ALA A 129 -21.21 -20.75 -10.54
C ALA A 129 -22.59 -20.76 -9.85
N LYS A 130 -22.56 -20.67 -8.51
CA LYS A 130 -23.79 -20.59 -7.72
C LYS A 130 -24.28 -19.16 -7.67
N GLN A 131 -25.48 -18.91 -8.20
CA GLN A 131 -26.11 -17.61 -8.09
C GLN A 131 -26.62 -17.36 -6.65
N GLU A 132 -26.26 -16.22 -6.07
CA GLU A 132 -26.67 -15.77 -4.74
C GLU A 132 -27.10 -14.29 -4.77
N THR A 133 -27.73 -13.84 -3.69
CA THR A 133 -28.03 -12.41 -3.48
C THR A 133 -27.55 -12.00 -2.10
N LEU A 134 -26.59 -11.08 -2.05
CA LEU A 134 -25.91 -10.64 -0.83
C LEU A 134 -26.29 -9.18 -0.57
N ASP A 135 -27.11 -8.93 0.46
CA ASP A 135 -27.72 -7.61 0.72
C ASP A 135 -28.27 -6.92 -0.55
N GLY A 136 -28.97 -7.66 -1.40
CA GLY A 136 -29.53 -7.12 -2.65
C GLY A 136 -28.52 -6.91 -3.79
N VAL A 137 -27.27 -7.33 -3.65
CA VAL A 137 -26.30 -7.47 -4.75
C VAL A 137 -26.45 -8.87 -5.34
N ALA A 138 -26.81 -8.97 -6.62
CA ALA A 138 -26.83 -10.25 -7.33
C ALA A 138 -25.39 -10.66 -7.68
N VAL A 139 -24.99 -11.87 -7.27
CA VAL A 139 -23.62 -12.36 -7.46
C VAL A 139 -23.60 -13.82 -7.89
N PHE A 140 -22.47 -14.22 -8.45
CA PHE A 140 -22.11 -15.60 -8.74
C PHE A 140 -20.94 -15.99 -7.83
N VAL A 141 -21.07 -17.12 -7.13
CA VAL A 141 -20.06 -17.60 -6.18
C VAL A 141 -19.45 -18.90 -6.70
N GLU A 142 -18.14 -18.93 -6.82
CA GLU A 142 -17.35 -20.11 -7.19
C GLU A 142 -16.42 -20.49 -6.03
N GLN A 143 -16.43 -21.76 -5.66
CA GLN A 143 -15.51 -22.34 -4.67
C GLN A 143 -14.79 -23.52 -5.32
N PRO A 144 -13.47 -23.45 -5.56
CA PRO A 144 -12.72 -24.56 -6.14
C PRO A 144 -12.77 -25.78 -5.21
N ALA A 145 -13.18 -26.94 -5.75
CA ALA A 145 -13.32 -28.17 -4.96
C ALA A 145 -11.99 -28.64 -4.34
N GLU A 146 -10.86 -28.35 -4.99
CA GLU A 146 -9.53 -28.84 -4.58
C GLU A 146 -8.86 -27.97 -3.50
N ASP A 147 -9.26 -26.70 -3.37
CA ASP A 147 -8.63 -25.74 -2.44
C ASP A 147 -9.35 -25.60 -1.10
N GLY A 148 -10.46 -26.31 -0.93
CA GLY A 148 -11.28 -26.32 0.29
C GLY A 148 -11.72 -24.92 0.70
N ASP A 149 -11.51 -24.58 1.97
CA ASP A 149 -11.97 -23.33 2.59
C ASP A 149 -11.02 -22.14 2.36
N ARG A 150 -10.04 -22.23 1.45
CA ARG A 150 -8.96 -21.22 1.32
C ARG A 150 -9.16 -20.22 0.20
N ASN A 151 -9.90 -20.58 -0.83
CA ASN A 151 -10.12 -19.74 -2.00
C ASN A 151 -11.62 -19.58 -2.24
N CYS A 152 -12.03 -18.37 -2.60
CA CYS A 152 -13.38 -18.11 -3.07
C CYS A 152 -13.37 -17.01 -4.13
N THR A 153 -14.25 -17.14 -5.10
CA THR A 153 -14.50 -16.09 -6.09
C THR A 153 -15.95 -15.66 -6.03
N VAL A 154 -16.18 -14.35 -6.00
CA VAL A 154 -17.50 -13.73 -6.10
C VAL A 154 -17.49 -12.76 -7.27
N ALA A 155 -18.33 -12.99 -8.27
CA ALA A 155 -18.48 -12.13 -9.45
C ALA A 155 -19.83 -11.43 -9.44
N ALA A 156 -19.86 -10.14 -9.76
CA ALA A 156 -21.09 -9.37 -9.91
C ALA A 156 -21.24 -8.82 -11.32
N ASP A 157 -22.46 -8.93 -11.86
CA ASP A 157 -22.83 -8.29 -13.12
C ASP A 157 -23.10 -6.82 -12.91
N VAL A 158 -22.36 -6.00 -13.64
CA VAL A 158 -22.44 -4.54 -13.52
C VAL A 158 -22.77 -3.87 -14.84
N ASP A 159 -23.14 -4.64 -15.86
CA ASP A 159 -23.36 -4.17 -17.22
C ASP A 159 -24.37 -3.03 -17.30
N GLN A 160 -25.48 -3.16 -16.57
CA GLN A 160 -26.51 -2.12 -16.51
C GLN A 160 -26.00 -0.86 -15.79
N GLN A 161 -25.23 -1.02 -14.70
CA GLN A 161 -24.66 0.11 -13.95
C GLN A 161 -23.65 0.89 -14.80
N LEU A 162 -22.88 0.18 -15.63
CA LEU A 162 -21.87 0.75 -16.52
C LEU A 162 -22.43 1.16 -17.90
N GLY A 163 -23.73 0.96 -18.15
CA GLY A 163 -24.37 1.31 -19.42
C GLY A 163 -23.79 0.57 -20.62
N MET A 164 -23.43 -0.71 -20.45
CA MET A 164 -22.86 -1.53 -21.52
C MET A 164 -23.89 -1.82 -22.62
N SER A 165 -23.39 -1.93 -23.86
CA SER A 165 -24.18 -2.34 -25.02
C SER A 165 -24.62 -3.80 -24.91
N ASP A 166 -25.63 -4.19 -25.69
CA ASP A 166 -26.16 -5.54 -25.65
C ASP A 166 -25.12 -6.58 -26.09
N GLU A 167 -24.18 -6.23 -26.98
CA GLU A 167 -23.11 -7.12 -27.44
C GLU A 167 -22.01 -7.34 -26.38
N ALA A 168 -21.81 -6.37 -25.50
CA ALA A 168 -20.82 -6.45 -24.42
C ALA A 168 -21.36 -7.14 -23.16
N ARG A 169 -22.69 -7.24 -23.03
CA ARG A 169 -23.35 -7.81 -21.84
C ARG A 169 -23.02 -9.27 -21.62
N GLY A 170 -22.79 -9.63 -20.37
CA GLY A 170 -22.53 -10.99 -19.94
C GLY A 170 -21.14 -11.53 -20.31
N LEU A 171 -20.28 -10.73 -20.95
CA LEU A 171 -18.90 -11.13 -21.27
C LEU A 171 -17.94 -11.00 -20.09
N PHE A 172 -18.21 -10.01 -19.22
CA PHE A 172 -17.31 -9.63 -18.15
C PHE A 172 -18.07 -9.39 -16.84
N ALA A 173 -17.34 -9.39 -15.72
CA ALA A 173 -17.87 -9.07 -14.40
C ALA A 173 -16.90 -8.22 -13.60
N VAL A 174 -17.34 -7.73 -12.44
CA VAL A 174 -16.43 -7.31 -11.36
C VAL A 174 -16.22 -8.52 -10.47
N GLU A 175 -14.99 -9.03 -10.42
CA GLU A 175 -14.64 -10.25 -9.70
C GLU A 175 -13.84 -9.95 -8.43
N LEU A 176 -14.30 -10.44 -7.28
CA LEU A 176 -13.59 -10.46 -6.00
C LEU A 176 -13.08 -11.89 -5.75
N ARG A 177 -11.77 -12.07 -5.69
CA ARG A 177 -11.14 -13.31 -5.24
C ARG A 177 -10.64 -13.12 -3.81
N VAL A 178 -11.00 -14.05 -2.92
CA VAL A 178 -10.54 -14.07 -1.54
C VAL A 178 -9.67 -15.31 -1.35
N GLN A 179 -8.43 -15.09 -0.93
CA GLN A 179 -7.48 -16.14 -0.62
C GLN A 179 -7.02 -16.02 0.83
N SER A 180 -7.06 -17.13 1.59
CA SER A 180 -6.42 -17.20 2.89
C SER A 180 -4.95 -17.58 2.77
N GLY A 181 -4.09 -16.84 3.46
CA GLY A 181 -2.66 -17.10 3.61
C GLY A 181 -2.30 -18.13 4.68
N ALA A 182 -3.28 -18.82 5.29
CA ALA A 182 -2.99 -19.94 6.19
C ALA A 182 -2.09 -20.99 5.51
N SER A 183 -1.17 -21.63 6.22
CA SER A 183 -0.36 -22.73 5.67
C SER A 183 -1.26 -23.93 5.31
N ARG A 184 -0.84 -24.80 4.38
CA ARG A 184 -1.65 -25.98 3.96
C ARG A 184 -2.10 -26.88 5.12
N ASP A 185 -1.32 -26.93 6.18
CA ASP A 185 -1.55 -27.79 7.35
C ASP A 185 -2.43 -27.13 8.43
N THR A 186 -2.72 -25.84 8.29
CA THR A 186 -3.53 -25.07 9.25
C THR A 186 -4.80 -24.56 8.56
N ALA A 187 -5.97 -24.87 9.12
CA ALA A 187 -7.22 -24.32 8.61
C ALA A 187 -7.26 -22.79 8.82
N PRO A 188 -7.82 -22.03 7.87
CA PRO A 188 -7.97 -20.60 8.05
C PRO A 188 -8.91 -20.29 9.22
N SER A 189 -8.73 -19.14 9.88
CA SER A 189 -9.60 -18.73 11.01
C SER A 189 -11.07 -18.57 10.59
N LYS A 190 -11.31 -18.21 9.32
CA LYS A 190 -12.60 -18.19 8.63
C LYS A 190 -12.47 -18.77 7.21
N PRO A 191 -13.43 -19.56 6.71
CA PRO A 191 -13.46 -19.97 5.31
C PRO A 191 -13.49 -18.76 4.36
N ALA A 192 -12.74 -18.83 3.25
CA ALA A 192 -12.61 -17.73 2.30
C ALA A 192 -13.96 -17.33 1.68
N CYS A 193 -14.88 -18.27 1.44
CA CYS A 193 -16.20 -17.92 0.93
C CYS A 193 -17.09 -17.24 1.97
N ASP A 194 -16.90 -17.52 3.26
CA ASP A 194 -17.62 -16.79 4.30
C ASP A 194 -17.09 -15.36 4.40
N VAL A 195 -15.77 -15.19 4.30
CA VAL A 195 -15.14 -13.86 4.21
C VAL A 195 -15.65 -13.10 2.99
N ALA A 196 -15.65 -13.71 1.79
CA ALA A 196 -16.12 -13.07 0.57
C ALA A 196 -17.58 -12.63 0.66
N ARG A 197 -18.47 -13.49 1.18
CA ARG A 197 -19.89 -13.16 1.37
C ARG A 197 -20.09 -12.02 2.37
N GLN A 198 -19.41 -12.08 3.52
CA GLN A 198 -19.48 -11.03 4.53
C GLN A 198 -18.93 -9.71 3.98
N TRP A 199 -17.85 -9.77 3.21
CA TRP A 199 -17.24 -8.60 2.56
C TRP A 199 -18.21 -7.92 1.59
N VAL A 200 -18.77 -8.65 0.64
CA VAL A 200 -19.75 -8.09 -0.33
C VAL A 200 -21.00 -7.57 0.37
N THR A 201 -21.47 -8.26 1.43
CA THR A 201 -22.59 -7.81 2.24
C THR A 201 -22.28 -6.48 2.94
N ALA A 202 -21.11 -6.36 3.57
CA ALA A 202 -20.69 -5.15 4.28
C ALA A 202 -20.44 -3.97 3.33
N THR A 203 -19.99 -4.25 2.10
CA THR A 203 -19.70 -3.25 1.05
C THR A 203 -20.85 -3.08 0.04
N ALA A 204 -22.03 -3.64 0.29
CA ALA A 204 -23.11 -3.76 -0.70
C ALA A 204 -23.54 -2.41 -1.33
N ALA A 205 -23.45 -1.31 -0.57
CA ALA A 205 -23.71 0.02 -1.11
C ALA A 205 -22.75 0.39 -2.27
N GLN A 206 -21.46 0.06 -2.15
CA GLN A 206 -20.47 0.30 -3.20
C GLN A 206 -20.67 -0.65 -4.40
N TRP A 207 -21.12 -1.88 -4.18
CA TRP A 207 -21.42 -2.81 -5.29
C TRP A 207 -22.69 -2.42 -6.08
N LYS A 208 -23.67 -1.78 -5.43
CA LYS A 208 -24.87 -1.22 -6.08
C LYS A 208 -24.58 0.09 -6.80
N GLN A 209 -23.56 0.83 -6.36
CA GLN A 209 -23.12 2.09 -6.95
C GLN A 209 -21.59 2.10 -7.00
N LEU A 210 -21.03 1.52 -8.07
CA LEU A 210 -19.59 1.37 -8.22
C LEU A 210 -18.85 2.70 -8.05
N PRO A 211 -17.83 2.76 -7.16
CA PRO A 211 -16.92 3.89 -7.07
C PRO A 211 -16.28 4.18 -8.43
N ARG A 212 -16.26 5.47 -8.79
CA ARG A 212 -15.73 5.95 -10.06
C ARG A 212 -14.37 6.59 -9.82
N ARG A 213 -13.44 6.43 -10.77
CA ARG A 213 -12.07 6.95 -10.65
C ARG A 213 -11.98 8.47 -10.69
N ASP A 214 -12.95 9.13 -11.29
CA ASP A 214 -13.15 10.58 -11.25
C ASP A 214 -13.94 11.05 -10.01
N GLY A 215 -14.46 10.11 -9.21
CA GLY A 215 -15.17 10.34 -7.96
C GLY A 215 -14.26 10.45 -6.74
N ASP A 216 -12.94 10.46 -6.94
CA ASP A 216 -11.98 10.96 -5.96
C ASP A 216 -11.89 10.19 -4.62
N ARG A 217 -12.38 8.94 -4.61
CA ARG A 217 -12.41 8.08 -3.41
C ARG A 217 -11.01 7.60 -2.99
N SER A 218 -10.17 7.20 -3.94
CA SER A 218 -8.78 6.77 -3.68
C SER A 218 -7.74 7.89 -3.87
N THR A 219 -6.67 7.87 -3.07
CA THR A 219 -5.49 8.75 -3.21
C THR A 219 -4.17 7.96 -3.10
N PRO A 220 -3.13 8.26 -3.91
CA PRO A 220 -3.12 9.23 -5.00
C PRO A 220 -3.97 8.79 -6.19
N ARG A 221 -4.35 9.74 -7.05
CA ARG A 221 -5.10 9.44 -8.28
C ARG A 221 -4.22 8.68 -9.27
N LEU A 222 -4.72 7.54 -9.76
CA LEU A 222 -4.07 6.73 -10.80
C LEU A 222 -4.49 7.21 -12.20
N GLU A 223 -3.97 8.35 -12.65
CA GLU A 223 -4.38 8.93 -13.96
C GLU A 223 -4.08 8.00 -15.15
N LEU A 224 -2.98 7.25 -15.13
CA LEU A 224 -2.63 6.32 -16.21
C LEU A 224 -3.68 5.21 -16.35
N ALA A 225 -4.34 4.85 -15.26
CA ALA A 225 -5.34 3.81 -15.23
C ALA A 225 -6.59 4.18 -16.06
N GLY A 226 -6.88 5.48 -16.21
CA GLY A 226 -7.97 5.99 -17.05
C GLY A 226 -7.63 6.06 -18.54
N GLN A 227 -6.37 5.83 -18.92
CA GLN A 227 -5.94 5.85 -20.33
C GLN A 227 -6.26 4.54 -21.05
N ASP A 228 -6.46 4.62 -22.36
CA ASP A 228 -6.67 3.44 -23.21
C ASP A 228 -5.33 2.85 -23.70
N PRO A 229 -4.92 1.65 -23.23
CA PRO A 229 -3.70 1.00 -23.71
C PRO A 229 -3.80 0.61 -25.19
N CYS A 230 -5.00 0.40 -25.74
CA CYS A 230 -5.17 0.05 -27.15
C CYS A 230 -4.86 1.23 -28.07
N LYS A 231 -5.31 2.44 -27.74
CA LYS A 231 -4.89 3.67 -28.43
C LYS A 231 -3.38 3.88 -28.40
N ALA A 232 -2.71 3.52 -27.29
CA ALA A 232 -1.26 3.64 -27.18
C ALA A 232 -0.53 2.69 -28.14
N VAL A 233 -0.92 1.41 -28.15
CA VAL A 233 -0.24 0.38 -28.96
C VAL A 233 -0.72 0.35 -30.43
N ALA A 234 -1.85 0.97 -30.78
CA ALA A 234 -2.34 1.10 -32.15
C ALA A 234 -1.31 1.73 -33.10
N ALA A 235 -0.42 2.60 -32.59
CA ALA A 235 0.67 3.17 -33.37
C ALA A 235 1.64 2.12 -33.96
N VAL A 236 1.74 0.94 -33.34
CA VAL A 236 2.53 -0.17 -33.88
C VAL A 236 1.87 -0.77 -35.13
N VAL A 237 0.54 -0.84 -35.16
CA VAL A 237 -0.23 -1.34 -36.32
C VAL A 237 0.03 -0.49 -37.56
N GLU A 238 0.17 0.83 -37.40
CA GLU A 238 0.50 1.76 -38.49
C GLU A 238 1.84 1.43 -39.17
N THR A 239 2.76 0.78 -38.45
CA THR A 239 4.11 0.44 -38.94
C THR A 239 4.28 -1.03 -39.34
N ALA A 240 3.28 -1.88 -39.07
CA ALA A 240 3.34 -3.32 -39.27
C ALA A 240 2.12 -3.83 -40.07
N PRO A 241 2.19 -3.86 -41.41
CA PRO A 241 1.08 -4.32 -42.25
C PRO A 241 0.62 -5.73 -41.89
N GLY A 242 -0.69 -5.91 -41.70
CA GLY A 242 -1.28 -7.20 -41.30
C GLY A 242 -1.22 -7.50 -39.80
N ALA A 243 -0.67 -6.59 -38.99
CA ALA A 243 -0.79 -6.69 -37.54
C ALA A 243 -2.23 -6.42 -37.07
N GLN A 244 -2.62 -7.04 -35.97
CA GLN A 244 -3.97 -6.94 -35.42
C GLN A 244 -3.92 -6.53 -33.94
N LEU A 245 -4.71 -5.53 -33.60
CA LEU A 245 -4.87 -5.03 -32.24
C LEU A 245 -5.84 -5.93 -31.46
N ARG A 246 -5.50 -6.29 -30.22
CA ARG A 246 -6.34 -7.12 -29.36
C ARG A 246 -6.35 -6.57 -27.92
N PRO A 247 -7.50 -6.08 -27.42
CA PRO A 247 -7.67 -5.82 -25.99
C PRO A 247 -7.60 -7.14 -25.22
N THR A 248 -6.89 -7.16 -24.09
CA THR A 248 -6.78 -8.37 -23.25
C THR A 248 -7.20 -8.12 -21.80
N ALA A 249 -7.07 -6.90 -21.30
CA ALA A 249 -7.64 -6.46 -20.02
C ALA A 249 -7.91 -4.94 -20.06
N PRO A 250 -8.63 -4.34 -19.10
CA PRO A 250 -8.87 -2.90 -19.07
C PRO A 250 -7.60 -2.03 -19.16
N SER A 251 -6.50 -2.50 -18.55
CA SER A 251 -5.19 -1.85 -18.54
C SER A 251 -4.15 -2.52 -19.45
N THR A 252 -4.56 -3.44 -20.33
CA THR A 252 -3.65 -4.17 -21.22
C THR A 252 -4.18 -4.32 -22.64
N CYS A 253 -3.32 -4.02 -23.63
CA CYS A 253 -3.60 -4.28 -25.03
C CYS A 253 -2.37 -4.88 -25.73
N GLU A 254 -2.58 -5.74 -26.72
CA GLU A 254 -1.51 -6.32 -27.52
C GLU A 254 -1.72 -6.11 -29.02
N VAL A 255 -0.64 -6.03 -29.77
CA VAL A 255 -0.62 -6.09 -31.22
C VAL A 255 0.02 -7.40 -31.63
N ARG A 256 -0.75 -8.28 -32.26
CA ARG A 256 -0.26 -9.51 -32.86
C ARG A 256 0.37 -9.20 -34.20
N LEU A 257 1.63 -9.55 -34.36
CA LEU A 257 2.37 -9.37 -35.61
C LEU A 257 2.11 -10.57 -36.54
N PRO A 258 2.08 -10.36 -37.86
CA PRO A 258 1.94 -11.46 -38.81
C PRO A 258 3.15 -12.40 -38.74
N ALA A 259 2.93 -13.67 -39.11
CA ALA A 259 4.00 -14.66 -39.10
C ALA A 259 5.15 -14.25 -40.04
N GLY A 260 6.40 -14.40 -39.57
CA GLY A 260 7.61 -14.17 -40.36
C GLY A 260 8.20 -12.76 -40.27
N VAL A 261 7.67 -11.88 -39.41
CA VAL A 261 8.25 -10.56 -39.14
C VAL A 261 9.58 -10.68 -38.39
N THR A 262 9.68 -11.58 -37.42
CA THR A 262 10.97 -11.94 -36.81
C THR A 262 11.53 -13.26 -37.36
N LYS A 263 12.86 -13.42 -37.26
CA LYS A 263 13.59 -14.60 -37.75
C LYS A 263 13.22 -15.91 -37.03
N GLU A 264 12.52 -15.84 -35.90
CA GLU A 264 12.12 -17.01 -35.11
C GLU A 264 10.66 -17.40 -35.37
N LYS A 265 10.47 -18.64 -35.87
CA LYS A 265 9.17 -19.16 -36.34
C LYS A 265 8.30 -19.78 -35.24
N THR A 266 8.72 -19.83 -33.98
CA THR A 266 8.13 -20.71 -32.96
C THR A 266 7.43 -20.02 -31.79
N ARG A 267 7.47 -18.70 -31.66
CA ARG A 267 6.74 -17.97 -30.60
C ARG A 267 5.76 -16.97 -31.20
N ALA A 268 4.61 -16.81 -30.55
CA ALA A 268 3.67 -15.74 -30.87
C ALA A 268 4.38 -14.39 -30.77
N GLN A 269 4.42 -13.66 -31.87
CA GLN A 269 5.09 -12.36 -31.97
C GLN A 269 4.07 -11.28 -31.62
N ALA A 270 4.12 -10.74 -30.41
CA ALA A 270 3.22 -9.70 -29.97
C ALA A 270 3.98 -8.54 -29.32
N VAL A 271 3.53 -7.32 -29.58
CA VAL A 271 3.89 -6.15 -28.79
C VAL A 271 2.77 -5.93 -27.77
N LYS A 272 3.07 -6.00 -26.48
CA LYS A 272 2.07 -5.89 -25.41
C LYS A 272 2.34 -4.65 -24.58
N VAL A 273 1.33 -3.83 -24.34
CA VAL A 273 1.37 -2.68 -23.43
C VAL A 273 0.52 -2.99 -22.20
N VAL A 274 1.12 -2.81 -21.02
CA VAL A 274 0.49 -2.95 -19.71
C VAL A 274 0.68 -1.65 -18.95
N PHE A 275 -0.41 -1.12 -18.38
CA PHE A 275 -0.34 -0.05 -17.39
C PHE A 275 -0.48 -0.66 -16.00
N GLY A 276 0.52 -0.47 -15.13
CA GLY A 276 0.59 -1.08 -13.80
C GLY A 276 1.23 -0.17 -12.75
N VAL A 277 1.40 -0.67 -11.53
CA VAL A 277 2.22 -0.07 -10.47
C VAL A 277 3.36 -1.02 -10.10
N ASP A 278 4.59 -0.52 -10.05
CA ASP A 278 5.74 -1.28 -9.54
C ASP A 278 6.82 -0.30 -9.03
N GLN A 279 7.90 -0.82 -8.48
CA GLN A 279 9.09 -0.05 -8.14
C GLN A 279 9.65 0.64 -9.39
N ASP A 280 10.23 1.84 -9.23
CA ASP A 280 10.92 2.50 -10.34
C ASP A 280 12.15 1.66 -10.76
N PRO A 281 12.09 0.98 -11.93
CA PRO A 281 13.15 0.07 -12.34
C PRO A 281 14.43 0.81 -12.78
N THR A 282 14.40 2.14 -12.83
CA THR A 282 15.55 2.99 -13.17
C THR A 282 16.41 3.35 -11.95
N VAL A 283 15.90 3.16 -10.72
CA VAL A 283 16.64 3.45 -9.48
C VAL A 283 17.53 2.28 -9.06
N ALA A 284 17.05 1.05 -9.24
CA ALA A 284 17.78 -0.17 -8.90
C ALA A 284 17.69 -1.22 -10.04
N PRO A 285 18.37 -1.00 -11.17
CA PRO A 285 18.29 -1.91 -12.31
C PRO A 285 18.82 -3.30 -11.94
N GLY A 286 18.07 -4.36 -12.26
CA GLY A 286 18.52 -5.74 -12.09
C GLY A 286 19.67 -6.10 -13.04
N GLN A 287 20.32 -7.26 -12.85
CA GLN A 287 21.52 -7.66 -13.60
C GLN A 287 21.38 -7.71 -15.14
N ARG A 288 20.17 -7.77 -15.69
CA ARG A 288 19.87 -7.75 -17.13
C ARG A 288 19.11 -6.50 -17.59
N THR A 289 19.12 -5.47 -16.74
CA THR A 289 18.40 -4.23 -16.96
C THR A 289 19.41 -3.15 -17.31
N THR A 290 19.21 -2.49 -18.45
CA THR A 290 19.96 -1.29 -18.83
C THR A 290 19.04 -0.08 -18.72
N THR A 291 19.61 1.08 -18.38
CA THR A 291 18.86 2.33 -18.40
C THR A 291 19.00 2.98 -19.78
N ALA A 292 17.88 3.43 -20.34
CA ALA A 292 17.82 4.17 -21.60
C ALA A 292 17.06 5.48 -21.40
N THR A 293 17.20 6.40 -22.36
CA THR A 293 16.36 7.59 -22.47
C THR A 293 15.45 7.43 -23.67
N ILE A 294 14.14 7.40 -23.43
CA ILE A 294 13.10 7.19 -24.45
C ILE A 294 12.16 8.39 -24.38
N SER A 295 12.08 9.16 -25.47
CA SER A 295 11.29 10.42 -25.52
C SER A 295 11.62 11.38 -24.36
N GLY A 296 12.90 11.48 -23.98
CA GLY A 296 13.38 12.33 -22.88
C GLY A 296 13.09 11.81 -21.47
N LYS A 297 12.46 10.63 -21.33
CA LYS A 297 12.20 9.98 -20.04
C LYS A 297 13.19 8.86 -19.81
N LYS A 298 13.64 8.68 -18.55
CA LYS A 298 14.42 7.50 -18.16
C LYS A 298 13.53 6.26 -18.25
N ALA A 299 14.07 5.19 -18.81
CA ALA A 299 13.42 3.91 -18.98
C ALA A 299 14.36 2.79 -18.58
N ALA A 300 13.82 1.69 -18.08
CA ALA A 300 14.54 0.44 -17.88
C ALA A 300 14.25 -0.51 -19.06
N VAL A 301 15.29 -1.06 -19.67
CA VAL A 301 15.18 -2.08 -20.73
C VAL A 301 15.76 -3.38 -20.20
N THR A 302 14.90 -4.36 -20.00
CA THR A 302 15.25 -5.69 -19.47
C THR A 302 15.24 -6.73 -20.56
N GLU A 303 16.38 -7.40 -20.77
CA GLU A 303 16.51 -8.51 -21.71
C GLU A 303 16.05 -9.83 -21.06
N ARG A 304 15.11 -10.53 -21.71
CA ARG A 304 14.54 -11.80 -21.26
C ARG A 304 14.75 -12.88 -22.33
N GLY A 305 16.01 -13.14 -22.62
CA GLY A 305 16.41 -14.08 -23.66
C GLY A 305 16.34 -13.41 -25.02
N ILE A 306 15.27 -13.66 -25.78
CA ILE A 306 15.04 -13.10 -27.12
C ILE A 306 14.06 -11.92 -27.10
N ASP A 307 13.23 -11.82 -26.08
CA ASP A 307 12.27 -10.73 -25.90
C ASP A 307 12.82 -9.66 -24.95
N CYS A 308 12.27 -8.46 -25.07
CA CYS A 308 12.64 -7.32 -24.25
C CYS A 308 11.42 -6.73 -23.57
N THR A 309 11.62 -6.23 -22.35
CA THR A 309 10.62 -5.45 -21.63
C THR A 309 11.16 -4.06 -21.38
N VAL A 310 10.45 -3.04 -21.86
CA VAL A 310 10.74 -1.64 -21.59
C VAL A 310 9.75 -1.15 -20.52
N GLN A 311 10.26 -0.62 -19.41
CA GLN A 311 9.45 -0.08 -18.33
C GLN A 311 9.77 1.39 -18.12
N LEU A 312 8.72 2.23 -18.07
CA LEU A 312 8.85 3.67 -17.92
C LEU A 312 8.00 4.18 -16.76
N PRO A 313 8.61 4.83 -15.75
CA PRO A 313 7.88 5.65 -14.78
C PRO A 313 7.10 6.76 -15.48
N TRP A 314 5.78 6.75 -15.34
CA TRP A 314 4.92 7.73 -16.00
C TRP A 314 4.80 9.03 -15.19
N GLN A 315 4.63 8.92 -13.86
CA GLN A 315 4.63 10.02 -12.88
C GLN A 315 5.55 9.68 -11.69
N PRO A 316 6.88 9.81 -11.82
CA PRO A 316 7.80 9.44 -10.74
C PRO A 316 7.67 10.31 -9.47
N GLY A 317 7.02 11.47 -9.57
CA GLY A 317 6.74 12.34 -8.40
C GLY A 317 5.55 11.89 -7.55
N VAL A 318 4.81 10.86 -7.99
CA VAL A 318 3.70 10.27 -7.24
C VAL A 318 4.08 8.86 -6.85
N THR A 319 4.37 8.66 -5.56
CA THR A 319 4.71 7.36 -5.01
C THR A 319 3.57 6.81 -4.16
N ILE A 320 3.39 5.50 -4.24
CA ILE A 320 2.56 4.71 -3.34
C ILE A 320 3.52 3.93 -2.45
N VAL A 321 3.39 4.09 -1.13
CA VAL A 321 4.26 3.39 -0.18
C VAL A 321 3.56 2.13 0.28
N ALA A 322 4.07 0.96 -0.12
CA ALA A 322 3.50 -0.35 0.18
C ALA A 322 3.45 -0.64 1.69
N ASP A 323 4.51 -0.29 2.41
CA ASP A 323 4.69 -0.51 3.85
C ASP A 323 5.49 0.69 4.41
N ASN A 324 4.86 1.64 5.12
CA ASN A 324 5.58 2.79 5.69
C ASN A 324 6.47 2.38 6.85
N ALA A 325 6.23 1.20 7.45
CA ALA A 325 7.14 0.68 8.43
C ALA A 325 8.44 0.26 7.74
N SER A 326 8.47 -0.38 6.57
CA SER A 326 9.75 -0.74 5.95
C SER A 326 10.54 0.47 5.40
N GLN A 327 11.73 0.75 5.95
CA GLN A 327 12.68 1.75 5.42
C GLN A 327 13.14 1.46 3.98
N ASP A 328 13.13 0.18 3.62
CA ASP A 328 13.49 -0.28 2.28
C ASP A 328 12.24 -0.52 1.43
N ALA A 329 11.03 -0.21 1.92
CA ALA A 329 9.82 -0.28 1.09
C ALA A 329 10.01 0.67 -0.08
N PRO A 330 10.13 0.14 -1.30
CA PRO A 330 10.30 0.99 -2.45
C PRO A 330 9.00 1.73 -2.68
N GLY A 331 9.11 3.04 -2.92
CA GLY A 331 7.99 3.79 -3.46
C GLY A 331 7.60 3.18 -4.80
N LEU A 332 6.34 2.80 -4.93
CA LEU A 332 5.79 2.29 -6.17
C LEU A 332 5.30 3.45 -7.02
N VAL A 333 5.52 3.37 -8.33
CA VAL A 333 5.15 4.40 -9.30
C VAL A 333 4.27 3.78 -10.39
N GLN A 334 3.44 4.60 -11.03
CA GLN A 334 2.71 4.17 -12.23
C GLN A 334 3.69 3.91 -13.37
N LEU A 335 3.62 2.72 -13.96
CA LEU A 335 4.48 2.28 -15.05
C LEU A 335 3.71 2.08 -16.35
N VAL A 336 4.35 2.46 -17.46
CA VAL A 336 4.05 1.93 -18.78
C VAL A 336 5.04 0.80 -19.05
N THR A 337 4.55 -0.43 -19.13
CA THR A 337 5.35 -1.62 -19.42
C THR A 337 5.06 -2.10 -20.84
N ILE A 338 6.10 -2.22 -21.65
CA ILE A 338 6.03 -2.58 -23.07
C ILE A 338 6.86 -3.83 -23.28
N HIS A 339 6.20 -4.94 -23.62
CA HIS A 339 6.88 -6.16 -24.04
C HIS A 339 7.03 -6.16 -25.55
N THR A 340 8.24 -6.42 -26.04
CA THR A 340 8.56 -6.51 -27.46
C THR A 340 9.18 -7.86 -27.79
N PRO A 341 8.92 -8.41 -28.99
CA PRO A 341 9.46 -9.72 -29.38
C PRO A 341 10.95 -9.70 -29.70
N ALA A 342 11.58 -8.52 -29.77
CA ALA A 342 13.00 -8.35 -30.04
C ALA A 342 13.54 -7.10 -29.32
N CYS A 343 14.81 -7.16 -28.90
CA CYS A 343 15.48 -6.12 -28.15
C CYS A 343 16.01 -4.96 -29.01
N ASP A 344 16.41 -5.24 -30.25
CA ASP A 344 16.92 -4.24 -31.19
C ASP A 344 15.87 -3.22 -31.61
N THR A 345 14.59 -3.61 -31.63
CA THR A 345 13.46 -2.70 -31.93
C THR A 345 12.74 -2.17 -30.69
N ALA A 346 13.14 -2.59 -29.48
CA ALA A 346 12.39 -2.31 -28.25
C ALA A 346 12.25 -0.80 -27.97
N GLN A 347 13.34 -0.05 -28.11
CA GLN A 347 13.35 1.40 -27.86
C GLN A 347 12.49 2.15 -28.88
N ALA A 348 12.68 1.92 -30.18
CA ALA A 348 11.88 2.58 -31.23
C ALA A 348 10.39 2.26 -31.11
N THR A 349 10.04 1.02 -30.73
CA THR A 349 8.66 0.62 -30.45
C THR A 349 8.10 1.38 -29.25
N ALA A 350 8.89 1.50 -28.18
CA ALA A 350 8.49 2.26 -26.99
C ALA A 350 8.29 3.75 -27.27
N GLU A 351 9.19 4.39 -28.04
CA GLU A 351 9.03 5.79 -28.47
C GLU A 351 7.71 6.00 -29.22
N THR A 352 7.40 5.09 -30.15
CA THR A 352 6.17 5.12 -30.96
C THR A 352 4.91 5.03 -30.07
N ILE A 353 4.92 4.13 -29.09
CA ILE A 353 3.80 3.93 -28.16
C ILE A 353 3.63 5.14 -27.23
N LEU A 354 4.73 5.63 -26.64
CA LEU A 354 4.70 6.73 -25.67
C LEU A 354 4.24 8.04 -26.28
N ALA A 355 4.43 8.25 -27.58
CA ALA A 355 3.89 9.39 -28.30
C ALA A 355 2.34 9.44 -28.30
N LYS A 356 1.67 8.31 -28.03
CA LYS A 356 0.21 8.20 -27.95
C LYS A 356 -0.32 8.12 -26.52
N VAL A 357 0.53 7.84 -25.53
CA VAL A 357 0.18 7.90 -24.10
C VAL A 357 0.05 9.37 -23.72
N ALA A 358 -1.09 9.75 -23.15
CA ALA A 358 -1.29 11.14 -22.72
C ALA A 358 -0.25 11.50 -21.66
N ALA A 359 0.28 12.72 -21.77
CA ALA A 359 1.22 13.23 -20.79
C ALA A 359 0.56 13.28 -19.40
N PRO A 360 1.34 13.04 -18.34
CA PRO A 360 0.84 13.22 -16.99
C PRO A 360 0.34 14.64 -16.76
N SER A 361 -0.70 14.79 -15.93
CA SER A 361 -1.09 16.13 -15.49
C SER A 361 0.10 16.83 -14.84
N THR A 362 0.25 18.11 -15.13
CA THR A 362 1.24 18.97 -14.45
C THR A 362 0.76 19.42 -13.08
N ASP A 363 -0.53 19.27 -12.81
CA ASP A 363 -1.09 19.52 -11.49
C ASP A 363 -0.48 18.50 -10.54
N LYS A 364 0.15 18.97 -9.45
CA LYS A 364 0.72 18.09 -8.44
C LYS A 364 -0.40 17.17 -7.96
N PRO A 365 -0.32 15.85 -8.15
CA PRO A 365 -1.38 14.95 -7.73
C PRO A 365 -1.47 15.09 -6.22
N GLU A 366 -2.50 15.80 -5.77
CA GLU A 366 -2.62 16.17 -4.38
C GLU A 366 -2.89 14.86 -3.64
N GLN A 367 -1.94 14.43 -2.79
CA GLN A 367 -2.23 13.45 -1.75
C GLN A 367 -3.25 14.10 -0.82
N ARG A 368 -4.50 14.03 -1.23
CA ARG A 368 -5.61 14.63 -0.53
C ARG A 368 -5.73 13.98 0.84
N LYS A 369 -5.60 14.79 1.87
CA LYS A 369 -5.73 14.35 3.27
C LYS A 369 -7.15 13.89 3.60
N ASP A 370 -8.13 14.32 2.81
CA ASP A 370 -9.56 14.07 2.99
C ASP A 370 -10.10 12.93 2.11
N ALA A 371 -9.28 12.30 1.27
CA ALA A 371 -9.71 11.15 0.49
C ALA A 371 -10.07 9.98 1.42
N PRO A 372 -11.24 9.33 1.25
CA PRO A 372 -11.66 8.22 2.12
C PRO A 372 -10.74 6.99 2.07
N VAL A 373 -10.02 6.78 0.97
CA VAL A 373 -9.17 5.62 0.74
C VAL A 373 -7.76 6.07 0.36
N ARG A 374 -6.76 5.64 1.12
CA ARG A 374 -5.35 5.86 0.82
C ARG A 374 -4.76 4.56 0.26
N LEU A 375 -4.09 4.65 -0.89
CA LEU A 375 -3.36 3.52 -1.47
C LEU A 375 -2.02 3.36 -0.77
N GLY A 376 -1.55 2.11 -0.72
CA GLY A 376 -0.34 1.72 -0.01
C GLY A 376 -0.66 1.14 1.36
N ASP A 377 0.23 1.41 2.29
CA ASP A 377 0.11 1.03 3.69
C ASP A 377 -1.09 1.70 4.36
N LEU A 378 -1.98 0.85 4.86
CA LEU A 378 -3.21 1.20 5.55
C LEU A 378 -3.08 1.17 7.07
N ASP A 379 -2.06 0.49 7.60
CA ASP A 379 -1.71 0.44 9.03
C ASP A 379 -0.52 1.36 9.30
N THR A 380 -0.64 2.62 8.85
CA THR A 380 0.41 3.62 9.10
C THR A 380 0.62 3.72 10.62
N PRO A 381 1.83 3.48 11.13
CA PRO A 381 2.05 3.52 12.56
C PRO A 381 1.65 4.89 13.15
N PRO A 382 1.21 4.94 14.41
CA PRO A 382 0.86 6.20 15.06
C PRO A 382 2.07 7.14 15.08
N ASP A 383 1.88 8.36 14.58
CA ASP A 383 2.86 9.44 14.73
C ASP A 383 2.75 10.10 16.11
N ALA A 384 3.75 10.90 16.47
CA ALA A 384 3.80 11.56 17.76
C ALA A 384 2.59 12.48 18.03
N ALA A 385 2.11 13.17 17.01
CA ALA A 385 0.97 14.09 17.13
C ALA A 385 -0.33 13.32 17.42
N SER A 386 -0.56 12.20 16.75
CA SER A 386 -1.76 11.36 16.85
C SER A 386 -1.96 10.76 18.25
N VAL A 387 -0.86 10.48 18.96
CA VAL A 387 -0.89 9.96 20.33
C VAL A 387 -0.60 11.02 21.38
N SER A 388 -0.53 12.30 20.99
CA SER A 388 -0.22 13.43 21.87
C SER A 388 1.10 13.26 22.63
N ALA A 389 2.11 12.66 21.99
CA ALA A 389 3.44 12.57 22.54
C ALA A 389 4.07 13.97 22.66
N PRO A 390 4.80 14.28 23.74
CA PRO A 390 5.40 15.59 23.97
C PRO A 390 6.66 15.84 23.14
N PHE A 391 7.14 14.84 22.41
CA PHE A 391 8.23 14.93 21.44
C PHE A 391 7.99 13.89 20.34
N ASP A 392 8.62 14.07 19.17
CA ASP A 392 8.59 13.09 18.08
C ASP A 392 9.80 12.15 18.19
N PRO A 393 9.61 10.84 18.42
CA PRO A 393 10.70 9.89 18.41
C PRO A 393 11.45 9.78 17.08
N CYS A 394 10.87 10.27 15.98
CA CYS A 394 11.49 10.33 14.65
C CYS A 394 12.21 11.65 14.36
N ASP A 395 11.92 12.70 15.14
CA ASP A 395 12.57 14.01 15.06
C ASP A 395 13.03 14.45 16.46
N ILE A 396 14.11 13.81 16.90
CA ILE A 396 14.71 14.05 18.23
C ILE A 396 15.65 15.27 18.23
N ASN A 397 15.53 16.15 17.24
CA ASN A 397 16.36 17.34 17.11
C ASN A 397 15.91 18.41 18.09
N THR A 398 16.65 18.53 19.18
CA THR A 398 16.36 19.53 20.22
C THR A 398 17.12 20.84 20.02
N ALA A 399 17.96 20.95 18.98
CA ALA A 399 18.63 22.18 18.58
C ALA A 399 17.90 22.79 17.38
N GLN A 400 17.42 24.03 17.52
CA GLN A 400 16.60 24.76 16.53
C GLN A 400 17.26 25.03 15.15
N ASP A 401 18.45 24.49 14.88
CA ASP A 401 19.29 24.94 13.76
C ASP A 401 20.11 23.82 13.08
N THR A 402 19.70 22.56 13.23
CA THR A 402 20.32 21.45 12.49
C THR A 402 19.24 20.62 11.83
N ASP A 403 19.18 20.66 10.50
CA ASP A 403 18.28 19.85 9.66
C ASP A 403 18.59 18.33 9.71
N THR A 404 19.38 17.84 10.67
CA THR A 404 19.86 16.46 10.71
C THR A 404 19.20 15.64 11.81
N GLN A 405 18.41 14.63 11.45
CA GLN A 405 17.67 13.77 12.41
C GLN A 405 18.58 12.96 13.34
N TRP A 406 19.88 12.93 13.04
CA TRP A 406 20.92 12.26 13.81
C TRP A 406 21.67 13.19 14.77
N ALA A 407 21.29 14.46 14.93
CA ALA A 407 22.02 15.44 15.74
C ALA A 407 22.16 15.03 17.22
N ALA A 408 21.16 14.35 17.79
CA ALA A 408 21.19 13.85 19.17
C ALA A 408 22.21 12.71 19.38
N PHE A 409 22.62 12.00 18.33
CA PHE A 409 23.57 10.90 18.41
C PHE A 409 25.02 11.40 18.49
N PRO A 410 25.93 10.64 19.15
CA PRO A 410 27.37 10.88 19.07
C PRO A 410 27.85 10.86 17.61
N ALA A 411 28.81 11.72 17.26
CA ALA A 411 29.26 11.90 15.89
C ALA A 411 29.75 10.58 15.26
N GLU A 412 30.32 9.68 16.07
CA GLU A 412 30.90 8.41 15.63
C GLU A 412 29.86 7.39 15.13
N VAL A 413 28.59 7.55 15.50
CA VAL A 413 27.51 6.61 15.16
C VAL A 413 26.43 7.21 14.26
N ARG A 414 26.54 8.51 13.91
CA ARG A 414 25.59 9.17 13.01
C ARG A 414 25.62 8.53 11.63
N HIS A 415 24.44 8.41 11.02
CA HIS A 415 24.36 8.02 9.61
C HIS A 415 24.90 9.18 8.75
N PRO A 416 25.92 9.01 7.91
CA PRO A 416 26.51 10.13 7.18
C PRO A 416 25.60 10.63 6.06
N GLY A 417 24.73 9.76 5.52
CA GLY A 417 23.61 10.15 4.66
C GLY A 417 22.38 10.73 5.37
N ASP A 418 22.41 10.88 6.71
CA ASP A 418 21.28 11.39 7.51
C ASP A 418 19.94 10.68 7.22
N THR A 419 20.00 9.35 7.04
CA THR A 419 18.83 8.53 6.67
C THR A 419 17.72 8.63 7.72
N ALA A 420 16.49 8.86 7.28
CA ALA A 420 15.36 8.99 8.19
C ALA A 420 15.11 7.72 9.04
N PRO A 421 14.74 7.86 10.33
CA PRO A 421 14.39 6.73 11.17
C PRO A 421 13.04 6.12 10.74
N ARG A 422 12.87 4.84 11.04
CA ARG A 422 11.66 4.07 10.77
C ARG A 422 10.64 4.28 11.88
N LEU A 423 9.45 4.76 11.56
CA LEU A 423 8.34 4.71 12.50
C LEU A 423 7.91 3.25 12.75
N LEU A 424 7.66 2.89 14.00
CA LEU A 424 7.30 1.52 14.41
C LEU A 424 5.82 1.44 14.81
N THR A 425 5.12 0.43 14.29
CA THR A 425 3.78 0.06 14.75
C THR A 425 3.87 -0.62 16.11
N PRO A 426 3.23 -0.07 17.17
CA PRO A 426 3.19 -0.73 18.47
C PRO A 426 2.43 -2.05 18.39
N GLY A 427 3.09 -3.15 18.75
CA GLY A 427 2.44 -4.45 18.90
C GLY A 427 1.59 -4.53 20.18
N PRO A 428 0.71 -5.54 20.31
CA PRO A 428 -0.18 -5.67 21.48
C PRO A 428 0.53 -5.79 22.84
N GLN A 429 1.80 -6.22 22.83
CA GLN A 429 2.62 -6.36 24.04
C GLN A 429 3.54 -5.16 24.30
N ASP A 430 3.68 -4.29 23.31
CA ASP A 430 4.52 -3.12 23.43
C ASP A 430 3.93 -2.13 24.44
N LYS A 431 4.82 -1.48 25.17
CA LYS A 431 4.46 -0.50 26.20
C LYS A 431 4.61 0.94 25.73
N PHE A 432 5.07 1.13 24.48
CA PHE A 432 5.15 2.44 23.84
C PHE A 432 3.88 2.70 23.03
N ALA A 433 3.54 3.98 22.87
CA ALA A 433 2.46 4.42 22.01
C ALA A 433 2.97 4.92 20.66
N VAL A 434 4.22 5.41 20.60
CA VAL A 434 4.93 5.74 19.36
C VAL A 434 6.42 5.42 19.53
N ALA A 435 7.06 4.91 18.50
CA ALA A 435 8.49 4.66 18.49
C ALA A 435 9.10 4.84 17.11
N CYS A 436 10.38 5.20 17.07
CA CYS A 436 11.15 5.31 15.85
C CYS A 436 12.49 4.58 15.97
N ARG A 437 12.90 3.90 14.90
CA ARG A 437 14.08 3.04 14.83
C ARG A 437 15.12 3.65 13.89
N TYR A 438 16.27 3.92 14.47
CA TYR A 438 17.48 4.41 13.82
C TYR A 438 18.41 3.23 13.55
N THR A 439 18.87 3.10 12.31
CA THR A 439 19.85 2.07 11.91
C THR A 439 21.00 2.72 11.16
N ASN A 440 22.21 2.23 11.38
CA ASN A 440 23.38 2.65 10.64
C ASN A 440 24.07 1.42 10.07
N ASN A 441 23.82 1.20 8.78
CA ASN A 441 24.28 0.02 8.04
C ASN A 441 25.57 0.26 7.24
N GLU A 442 26.18 1.43 7.34
CA GLU A 442 27.43 1.74 6.65
C GLU A 442 28.64 1.05 7.27
N GLN A 443 29.67 0.79 6.45
CA GLN A 443 30.92 0.22 6.94
C GLN A 443 31.54 1.20 7.92
N ALA A 444 31.61 0.82 9.21
CA ALA A 444 32.43 1.56 10.15
C ALA A 444 33.87 1.57 9.63
N GLN A 445 34.53 2.73 9.66
CA GLN A 445 35.96 2.75 9.38
C GLN A 445 36.63 1.97 10.51
N ALA A 446 37.37 0.91 10.19
CA ALA A 446 38.19 0.22 11.17
C ALA A 446 39.12 1.27 11.79
N THR A 447 38.99 1.52 13.09
CA THR A 447 39.87 2.45 13.79
C THR A 447 41.29 1.90 13.67
N THR A 448 42.15 2.63 12.97
CA THR A 448 43.57 2.33 12.79
C THR A 448 44.33 2.68 14.08
N ASP A 449 43.89 2.13 15.22
CA ASP A 449 44.62 2.25 16.49
C ASP A 449 45.77 1.26 16.51
N GLY A 450 46.74 1.40 15.58
CA GLY A 450 48.16 1.00 15.68
C GLY A 450 48.53 -0.42 16.14
N GLN A 451 47.58 -1.28 16.47
CA GLN A 451 47.76 -2.63 16.95
C GLN A 451 47.07 -3.56 15.98
N THR A 452 47.89 -4.46 15.46
CA THR A 452 47.64 -5.46 14.42
C THR A 452 46.57 -6.48 14.81
N GLY A 453 45.32 -6.05 14.91
CA GLY A 453 44.17 -6.91 15.01
C GLY A 453 43.20 -6.55 13.91
N THR A 454 42.88 -7.51 13.05
CA THR A 454 41.70 -7.49 12.19
C THR A 454 40.45 -7.45 13.08
N GLY A 455 40.19 -6.32 13.73
CA GLY A 455 39.03 -6.10 14.58
C GLY A 455 37.81 -6.27 13.71
N GLN A 456 37.12 -7.40 13.88
CA GLN A 456 35.89 -7.68 13.18
C GLN A 456 34.87 -6.66 13.68
N LEU A 457 34.62 -5.61 12.91
CA LEU A 457 33.58 -4.65 13.20
C LEU A 457 32.26 -5.41 13.34
N GLY A 458 31.53 -5.14 14.42
CA GLY A 458 30.25 -5.77 14.63
C GLY A 458 29.26 -5.40 13.54
N LYS A 459 28.25 -6.25 13.35
CA LYS A 459 27.30 -6.13 12.24
C LYS A 459 26.13 -5.21 12.57
N VAL A 460 25.97 -4.76 13.81
CA VAL A 460 24.71 -4.15 14.26
C VAL A 460 24.96 -2.77 14.87
N PHE A 461 24.22 -1.79 14.36
CA PHE A 461 23.86 -0.58 15.08
C PHE A 461 22.36 -0.36 14.92
N LEU A 462 21.64 -0.42 16.04
CA LEU A 462 20.21 -0.29 16.12
C LEU A 462 19.87 0.56 17.34
N THR A 463 19.14 1.66 17.15
CA THR A 463 18.59 2.44 18.25
C THR A 463 17.09 2.58 18.06
N THR A 464 16.31 2.35 19.13
CA THR A 464 14.87 2.66 19.14
C THR A 464 14.65 3.77 20.15
N VAL A 465 14.06 4.87 19.70
CA VAL A 465 13.55 5.93 20.55
C VAL A 465 12.05 5.76 20.65
N PHE A 466 11.48 5.89 21.83
CA PHE A 466 10.04 5.73 22.00
C PHE A 466 9.46 6.66 23.05
N TRP A 467 8.15 6.87 22.93
CA TRP A 467 7.33 7.47 23.97
C TRP A 467 6.21 6.52 24.37
N ALA A 468 5.95 6.46 25.68
CA ALA A 468 4.94 5.65 26.31
C ALA A 468 3.99 6.53 27.15
N GLN A 469 2.72 6.17 27.16
CA GLN A 469 1.71 6.82 27.99
C GLN A 469 2.06 6.70 29.49
N PRO A 470 1.58 7.63 30.34
CA PRO A 470 1.78 7.57 31.78
C PRO A 470 1.41 6.20 32.37
N GLY A 471 2.34 5.60 33.12
CA GLY A 471 2.13 4.31 33.78
C GLY A 471 2.29 3.06 32.92
N ALA A 472 2.47 3.19 31.59
CA ALA A 472 2.66 2.03 30.70
C ALA A 472 4.01 1.32 30.93
N VAL A 473 5.03 2.07 31.35
CA VAL A 473 6.38 1.56 31.67
C VAL A 473 6.70 1.85 33.14
N SER A 474 7.21 0.85 33.86
CA SER A 474 7.70 1.05 35.23
C SER A 474 9.13 1.61 35.24
N LEU A 475 9.41 2.55 36.14
CA LEU A 475 10.75 3.06 36.46
C LEU A 475 11.38 2.38 37.68
N ASP A 476 10.76 1.32 38.21
CA ASP A 476 11.27 0.60 39.37
C ASP A 476 12.57 -0.17 39.04
N THR A 477 13.65 0.21 39.71
CA THR A 477 14.97 -0.42 39.59
C THR A 477 15.11 -1.67 40.47
N VAL A 478 14.31 -1.81 41.53
CA VAL A 478 14.43 -2.91 42.52
C VAL A 478 14.21 -4.27 41.87
N ASN A 479 13.37 -4.33 40.85
CA ASN A 479 13.00 -5.56 40.15
C ASN A 479 13.76 -5.75 38.83
N ARG A 480 14.84 -4.99 38.56
CA ARG A 480 15.54 -5.00 37.26
C ARG A 480 17.04 -5.22 37.41
N THR A 481 17.50 -6.40 37.03
CA THR A 481 18.93 -6.73 36.97
C THR A 481 19.70 -5.73 36.11
N ASN A 482 20.80 -5.21 36.66
CA ASN A 482 21.71 -4.23 36.06
C ASN A 482 21.07 -2.87 35.74
N ALA A 483 19.90 -2.55 36.32
CA ALA A 483 19.35 -1.21 36.26
C ALA A 483 19.91 -0.34 37.38
N ARG A 484 20.15 0.94 37.09
CA ARG A 484 20.53 1.96 38.06
C ARG A 484 19.77 3.25 37.79
N ASP A 485 19.48 4.00 38.84
CA ASP A 485 18.89 5.32 38.72
C ASP A 485 19.82 6.25 37.94
N ALA A 486 19.21 7.17 37.18
CA ALA A 486 19.91 8.16 36.38
C ALA A 486 19.11 9.47 36.31
N ASP A 487 19.79 10.53 35.92
CA ASP A 487 19.22 11.86 35.71
C ASP A 487 19.55 12.30 34.29
N PHE A 488 18.52 12.73 33.55
CA PHE A 488 18.64 13.21 32.18
C PHE A 488 18.10 14.63 32.14
N ALA A 489 18.99 15.63 32.18
CA ALA A 489 18.64 17.05 32.23
C ALA A 489 17.61 17.40 33.34
N GLY A 490 17.79 16.86 34.54
CA GLY A 490 16.90 17.06 35.69
C GLY A 490 15.69 16.12 35.74
N LYS A 491 15.47 15.31 34.69
CA LYS A 491 14.39 14.32 34.66
C LYS A 491 14.87 12.98 35.21
N LYS A 492 14.12 12.43 36.17
CA LYS A 492 14.44 11.14 36.80
C LYS A 492 14.17 9.98 35.86
N GLY A 493 15.11 9.05 35.81
CA GLY A 493 15.01 7.86 35.00
C GLY A 493 15.95 6.76 35.48
N LEU A 494 16.20 5.79 34.60
CA LEU A 494 17.13 4.70 34.84
C LEU A 494 17.92 4.37 33.58
N ILE A 495 19.06 3.73 33.78
CA ILE A 495 19.91 3.13 32.75
C ILE A 495 20.04 1.64 33.07
N ARG A 496 19.91 0.77 32.07
CA ARG A 496 20.10 -0.67 32.19
C ARG A 496 21.00 -1.17 31.08
N SER A 497 22.16 -1.71 31.44
CA SER A 497 23.02 -2.44 30.51
C SER A 497 22.64 -3.92 30.46
N TYR A 498 22.67 -4.51 29.27
CA TYR A 498 22.41 -5.93 29.06
C TYR A 498 23.04 -6.40 27.74
N LYS A 499 22.88 -7.67 27.44
CA LYS A 499 23.14 -8.21 26.10
C LYS A 499 21.83 -8.71 25.52
N ASP A 500 21.63 -8.51 24.23
CA ASP A 500 20.44 -9.00 23.53
C ASP A 500 20.47 -10.54 23.39
N ARG A 501 19.48 -11.11 22.69
CA ARG A 501 19.41 -12.55 22.44
C ARG A 501 20.59 -13.08 21.60
N SER A 502 21.31 -12.20 20.92
CA SER A 502 22.46 -12.51 20.06
C SER A 502 23.81 -12.19 20.73
N ASP A 503 23.81 -11.99 22.06
CA ASP A 503 24.98 -11.60 22.85
C ASP A 503 25.60 -10.23 22.45
N VAL A 504 24.84 -9.37 21.77
CA VAL A 504 25.27 -8.03 21.36
C VAL A 504 25.09 -7.05 22.53
N PRO A 505 26.14 -6.26 22.89
CA PRO A 505 26.04 -5.23 23.91
C PRO A 505 24.88 -4.27 23.65
N SER A 506 24.08 -4.07 24.69
CA SER A 506 22.86 -3.28 24.62
C SER A 506 22.70 -2.40 25.85
N CYS A 507 22.01 -1.28 25.69
CA CYS A 507 21.63 -0.41 26.77
C CYS A 507 20.23 0.14 26.57
N ALA A 508 19.45 0.21 27.65
CA ALA A 508 18.15 0.85 27.66
C ALA A 508 18.17 1.99 28.69
N THR A 509 17.65 3.14 28.30
CA THR A 509 17.36 4.26 29.18
C THR A 509 15.87 4.56 29.10
N ILE A 510 15.28 4.93 30.23
CA ILE A 510 13.91 5.43 30.29
C ILE A 510 13.81 6.51 31.35
N PHE A 511 13.02 7.53 31.11
CA PHE A 511 12.88 8.66 32.03
C PHE A 511 11.50 9.32 31.96
N THR A 512 11.12 9.95 33.06
CA THR A 512 9.81 10.58 33.21
C THR A 512 9.76 11.88 32.44
N LEU A 513 8.66 12.10 31.72
CA LEU A 513 8.25 13.37 31.15
C LEU A 513 6.97 13.85 31.85
N ALA A 514 6.59 15.12 31.67
CA ALA A 514 5.36 15.64 32.25
C ALA A 514 4.11 14.80 31.90
N ASN A 515 4.06 14.30 30.66
CA ASN A 515 2.91 13.56 30.12
C ASN A 515 3.26 12.12 29.70
N GLY A 516 4.24 11.47 30.30
CA GLY A 516 4.53 10.06 29.96
C GLY A 516 5.96 9.65 30.27
N ILE A 517 6.46 8.68 29.52
CA ILE A 517 7.82 8.15 29.66
C ILE A 517 8.49 8.14 28.28
N ALA A 518 9.68 8.72 28.20
CA ALA A 518 10.55 8.55 27.05
C ALA A 518 11.50 7.38 27.29
N GLY A 519 11.93 6.72 26.23
CA GLY A 519 12.97 5.71 26.31
C GLY A 519 13.82 5.63 25.06
N VAL A 520 15.05 5.15 25.27
CA VAL A 520 16.02 4.88 24.21
C VAL A 520 16.63 3.52 24.46
N THR A 521 16.55 2.61 23.48
CA THR A 521 17.26 1.34 23.52
C THR A 521 18.30 1.32 22.41
N VAL A 522 19.56 1.05 22.74
CA VAL A 522 20.67 0.94 21.81
C VAL A 522 21.18 -0.50 21.85
N THR A 523 21.24 -1.16 20.70
CA THR A 523 21.91 -2.45 20.50
C THR A 523 23.00 -2.23 19.46
N GLN A 524 24.26 -2.32 19.87
CA GLN A 524 25.35 -2.08 18.93
C GLN A 524 26.64 -2.79 19.31
N ASN A 525 27.33 -3.28 18.28
CA ASN A 525 28.73 -3.72 18.35
C ASN A 525 29.54 -3.24 17.13
N ARG A 526 28.93 -2.39 16.30
CA ARG A 526 29.51 -1.91 15.05
C ARG A 526 30.55 -0.83 15.27
N PHE A 527 30.31 0.10 16.19
CA PHE A 527 31.19 1.21 16.47
C PHE A 527 31.91 1.01 17.81
N ALA A 528 33.09 1.60 17.95
CA ALA A 528 33.87 1.63 19.20
C ALA A 528 33.28 2.61 20.24
N ALA A 529 31.95 2.61 20.38
CA ALA A 529 31.20 3.45 21.29
C ALA A 529 30.40 2.59 22.27
N ASP A 530 30.36 2.99 23.54
CA ASP A 530 29.56 2.27 24.55
C ASP A 530 28.06 2.49 24.30
N PRO A 531 27.23 1.42 24.17
CA PRO A 531 25.79 1.57 23.98
C PRO A 531 25.12 2.40 25.08
N CYS A 532 25.62 2.37 26.31
CA CYS A 532 25.05 3.20 27.39
C CYS A 532 25.43 4.68 27.29
N ALA A 533 26.64 5.00 26.84
CA ALA A 533 27.01 6.38 26.52
C ALA A 533 26.12 6.96 25.40
N ILE A 534 25.90 6.20 24.32
CA ILE A 534 25.01 6.59 23.21
C ILE A 534 23.58 6.82 23.73
N ALA A 535 23.00 5.85 24.43
CA ALA A 535 21.64 5.93 24.94
C ALA A 535 21.46 7.11 25.91
N THR A 536 22.46 7.37 26.76
CA THR A 536 22.47 8.49 27.71
C THR A 536 22.51 9.84 27.00
N GLN A 537 23.35 10.00 25.97
CA GLN A 537 23.43 11.24 25.20
C GLN A 537 22.11 11.54 24.52
N VAL A 538 21.54 10.57 23.79
CA VAL A 538 20.26 10.72 23.10
C VAL A 538 19.14 11.05 24.09
N SER A 539 19.08 10.35 25.23
CA SER A 539 18.09 10.61 26.28
C SER A 539 18.21 12.00 26.88
N THR A 540 19.44 12.47 27.10
CA THR A 540 19.69 13.81 27.65
C THR A 540 19.28 14.90 26.65
N ALA A 541 19.51 14.69 25.35
CA ALA A 541 19.04 15.59 24.31
C ALA A 541 17.51 15.70 24.33
N ILE A 542 16.80 14.56 24.23
CA ILE A 542 15.33 14.50 24.28
C ILE A 542 14.80 15.16 25.56
N ALA A 543 15.37 14.83 26.72
CA ALA A 543 14.98 15.40 28.00
C ALA A 543 15.17 16.93 28.05
N SER A 544 16.22 17.45 27.43
CA SER A 544 16.49 18.90 27.38
C SER A 544 15.53 19.65 26.46
N GLY A 545 15.08 19.02 25.37
CA GLY A 545 14.14 19.62 24.42
C GLY A 545 12.67 19.47 24.79
N THR A 546 12.36 18.66 25.81
CA THR A 546 10.98 18.35 26.20
C THR A 546 10.64 18.99 27.55
N PRO A 547 9.52 19.73 27.69
CA PRO A 547 9.08 20.33 28.96
C PRO A 547 8.97 19.35 30.14
#